data_AF-A0AAX0XN64-F1
#
_entry.id   AF-A0AAX0XN64-F1
#
_cell.length_a   1.000
_cell.length_b   1.000
_cell.length_c   1.000
_cell.angle_alpha   90.00
_cell.angle_beta   90.00
_cell.angle_gamma   90.00
#
_symmetry.space_group_name_H-M   'P 1'
#
loop_
_entity.id
_entity.type
_entity.pdbx_description
1 polymer ?
#
loop_
_entity_poly.entity_id
_entity_poly.type
_entity_poly.pdbx_seq_one_letter_code
_entity_poly.pdbx_strand_id
1 'polypeptide(L)'
;MQVIMKKIILSLVCLTSMWAPLTHAGTEVATVTENRVLLTHFDNKGVTWAECQPLKGERVVILHREVTNALGIAGIEMARVRVLEGKCQGAEGWMGTQNLLISRQ
;
A
#
# COMPACT_ATOMS: atom_id res chain seq x y z
N MET A 1 41.30 9.64 -59.52
CA MET A 1 41.77 10.68 -58.59
C MET A 1 40.54 11.12 -57.80
N GLN A 2 40.23 10.49 -56.65
CA GLN A 2 40.42 11.05 -55.29
C GLN A 2 40.06 12.56 -55.26
N VAL A 3 39.08 13.03 -54.47
CA VAL A 3 39.26 13.32 -53.04
C VAL A 3 37.89 13.61 -52.37
N ILE A 4 37.51 12.77 -51.38
CA ILE A 4 37.16 13.12 -49.98
C ILE A 4 35.96 14.10 -49.75
N MET A 5 34.78 13.61 -49.34
CA MET A 5 34.35 13.37 -47.95
C MET A 5 33.99 14.65 -47.15
N LYS A 6 32.69 14.84 -46.83
CA LYS A 6 32.25 15.21 -45.47
C LYS A 6 30.73 15.09 -45.27
N LYS A 7 30.36 13.99 -44.61
CA LYS A 7 29.43 13.89 -43.46
C LYS A 7 28.18 14.79 -43.49
N ILE A 8 27.00 14.19 -43.64
CA ILE A 8 25.88 14.31 -42.68
C ILE A 8 25.08 13.01 -42.79
N ILE A 9 25.47 12.04 -41.96
CA ILE A 9 24.61 10.94 -41.55
C ILE A 9 24.26 11.28 -40.11
N LEU A 10 23.00 11.63 -39.83
CA LEU A 10 22.49 11.60 -38.47
C LEU A 10 21.12 10.92 -38.51
N SER A 11 21.19 9.60 -38.43
CA SER A 11 20.07 8.73 -38.07
C SER A 11 19.53 9.16 -36.71
N LEU A 12 18.27 9.58 -36.64
CA LEU A 12 17.55 9.68 -35.38
C LEU A 12 16.55 8.52 -35.29
N VAL A 13 17.08 7.37 -34.88
CA VAL A 13 16.29 6.21 -34.49
C VAL A 13 15.69 6.52 -33.12
N CYS A 14 14.43 6.97 -33.09
CA CYS A 14 13.66 7.11 -31.86
C CYS A 14 13.16 5.72 -31.39
N LEU A 15 14.10 4.85 -31.02
CA LEU A 15 13.84 3.65 -30.22
C LEU A 15 14.09 4.01 -28.76
N THR A 16 13.20 4.80 -28.18
CA THR A 16 13.05 4.83 -26.73
C THR A 16 11.73 4.18 -26.42
N SER A 17 11.72 2.85 -26.45
CA SER A 17 10.74 2.06 -25.71
C SER A 17 10.80 2.56 -24.28
N MET A 18 9.77 3.32 -23.90
CA MET A 18 9.57 3.78 -22.55
C MET A 18 9.44 2.51 -21.69
N TRP A 19 10.55 2.11 -21.06
CA TRP A 19 10.49 1.36 -19.82
C TRP A 19 9.66 2.25 -18.90
N ALA A 20 8.38 1.92 -18.74
CA ALA A 20 7.66 2.32 -17.55
C ALA A 20 8.11 1.32 -16.48
N PRO A 21 8.68 1.75 -15.34
CA PRO A 21 8.80 0.84 -14.23
C PRO A 21 7.37 0.42 -13.88
N LEU A 22 7.06 -0.87 -13.96
CA LEU A 22 5.92 -1.44 -13.25
C LEU A 22 6.20 -1.16 -11.77
N THR A 23 5.67 -0.05 -11.25
CA THR A 23 5.44 0.09 -9.81
C THR A 23 4.46 -1.01 -9.45
N HIS A 24 5.00 -2.12 -8.96
CA HIS A 24 4.23 -3.17 -8.31
C HIS A 24 3.66 -2.53 -7.04
N ALA A 25 2.49 -1.89 -7.16
CA ALA A 25 1.62 -1.68 -6.02
C ALA A 25 1.18 -3.09 -5.60
N GLY A 26 2.02 -3.77 -4.82
CA GLY A 26 1.69 -5.06 -4.26
C GLY A 26 0.46 -4.85 -3.39
N THR A 27 -0.71 -5.24 -3.88
CA THR A 27 -1.91 -5.39 -3.06
C THR A 27 -1.68 -6.56 -2.14
N GLU A 28 -0.99 -6.29 -1.04
CA GLU A 28 -0.68 -7.28 -0.03
C GLU A 28 -1.95 -7.62 0.74
N VAL A 29 -2.31 -8.90 0.76
CA VAL A 29 -3.47 -9.39 1.49
C VAL A 29 -3.03 -9.89 2.86
N ALA A 30 -3.80 -9.51 3.88
CA ALA A 30 -3.58 -9.95 5.25
C ALA A 30 -4.86 -10.50 5.86
N THR A 31 -4.70 -11.34 6.86
CA THR A 31 -5.79 -11.87 7.67
C THR A 31 -5.82 -11.14 9.01
N VAL A 32 -6.99 -10.67 9.41
CA VAL A 32 -7.20 -10.01 10.69
C VAL A 32 -7.02 -11.02 11.82
N THR A 33 -6.15 -10.74 12.78
CA THR A 33 -5.84 -11.68 13.87
C THR A 33 -6.66 -11.46 15.12
N GLU A 34 -7.30 -10.29 15.28
CA GLU A 34 -8.09 -9.91 16.47
C GLU A 34 -9.39 -9.21 16.10
N ASN A 35 -10.36 -9.20 17.02
CA ASN A 35 -11.64 -8.52 16.80
C ASN A 35 -11.57 -7.05 17.23
N ARG A 36 -12.40 -6.19 16.62
CA ARG A 36 -12.52 -4.76 16.97
C ARG A 36 -11.19 -4.00 16.90
N VAL A 37 -10.56 -4.03 15.74
CA VAL A 37 -9.22 -3.50 15.50
C VAL A 37 -9.17 -2.39 14.44
N LEU A 38 -10.30 -2.10 13.77
CA LEU A 38 -10.35 -1.12 12.69
C LEU A 38 -10.66 0.29 13.23
N LEU A 39 -9.80 1.23 12.90
CA LEU A 39 -9.90 2.64 13.30
C LEU A 39 -10.25 3.51 12.10
N THR A 40 -11.16 4.47 12.26
CA THR A 40 -11.37 5.52 11.25
C THR A 40 -10.37 6.66 11.43
N HIS A 41 -9.90 6.86 12.67
CA HIS A 41 -8.95 7.90 13.03
C HIS A 41 -8.09 7.47 14.20
N PHE A 42 -6.83 7.88 14.20
CA PHE A 42 -5.93 7.75 15.34
C PHE A 42 -4.91 8.91 15.29
N ASP A 43 -4.63 9.50 16.45
CA ASP A 43 -3.61 10.54 16.60
C ASP A 43 -3.07 10.56 18.05
N ASN A 44 -2.30 11.61 18.39
CA ASN A 44 -1.78 11.80 19.75
C ASN A 44 -2.86 12.14 20.78
N LYS A 45 -4.06 12.53 20.35
CA LYS A 45 -5.17 12.93 21.23
C LYS A 45 -6.15 11.78 21.47
N GLY A 46 -6.19 10.77 20.62
CA GLY A 46 -7.03 9.59 20.81
C GLY A 46 -7.18 8.71 19.59
N VAL A 47 -8.14 7.79 19.68
CA VAL A 47 -8.53 6.86 18.61
C VAL A 47 -10.04 6.88 18.42
N THR A 48 -10.49 6.65 17.19
CA THR A 48 -11.90 6.47 16.86
C THR A 48 -12.07 5.14 16.15
N TRP A 49 -12.90 4.28 16.74
CA TRP A 49 -13.23 2.98 16.18
C TRP A 49 -14.20 3.12 15.02
N ALA A 50 -13.98 2.32 13.97
CA ALA A 50 -14.99 2.17 12.93
C ALA A 50 -16.27 1.55 13.50
N GLU A 51 -17.43 1.99 13.04
CA GLU A 51 -18.72 1.42 13.46
C GLU A 51 -18.84 -0.03 13.00
N CYS A 52 -18.40 -0.33 11.78
CA CYS A 52 -18.28 -1.68 11.26
C CYS A 52 -16.88 -2.23 11.57
N GLN A 53 -16.83 -3.33 12.30
CA GLN A 53 -15.58 -4.00 12.67
C GLN A 53 -15.46 -5.34 11.94
N PRO A 54 -14.33 -5.60 11.26
CA PRO A 54 -14.07 -6.93 10.73
C PRO A 54 -13.89 -7.94 11.88
N LEU A 55 -14.19 -9.19 11.60
CA LEU A 55 -13.98 -10.31 12.50
C LEU A 55 -12.58 -10.92 12.32
N LYS A 56 -12.06 -11.52 13.38
CA LYS A 56 -10.87 -12.36 13.33
C LYS A 56 -11.02 -13.43 12.25
N GLY A 57 -10.02 -13.55 11.40
CA GLY A 57 -9.99 -14.46 10.26
C GLY A 57 -10.45 -13.84 8.94
N GLU A 58 -11.12 -12.68 8.94
CA GLU A 58 -11.48 -11.99 7.70
C GLU A 58 -10.25 -11.41 7.01
N ARG A 59 -10.27 -11.44 5.68
CA ARG A 59 -9.20 -10.88 4.85
C ARG A 59 -9.38 -9.39 4.59
N VAL A 60 -8.25 -8.71 4.55
CA VAL A 60 -8.12 -7.31 4.18
C VAL A 60 -7.01 -7.13 3.15
N VAL A 61 -7.11 -6.09 2.34
CA VAL A 61 -5.97 -5.62 1.53
C VAL A 61 -5.30 -4.46 2.23
N ILE A 62 -3.97 -4.49 2.29
CA ILE A 62 -3.15 -3.41 2.82
C ILE A 62 -2.93 -2.41 1.69
N LEU A 63 -3.42 -1.20 1.89
CA LEU A 63 -3.33 -0.09 0.94
C LEU A 63 -2.05 0.72 1.17
N HIS A 64 -1.68 0.92 2.43
CA HIS A 64 -0.53 1.72 2.83
C HIS A 64 -0.03 1.31 4.20
N ARG A 65 1.25 1.55 4.50
CA ARG A 65 1.83 1.40 5.83
C ARG A 65 2.57 2.67 6.19
N GLU A 66 2.44 3.07 7.44
CA GLU A 66 3.17 4.20 7.99
C GLU A 66 3.60 3.93 9.43
N VAL A 67 4.67 4.59 9.82
CA VAL A 67 5.12 4.67 11.21
C VAL A 67 4.74 6.04 11.73
N THR A 68 4.04 6.09 12.85
CA THR A 68 3.39 7.30 13.33
C THR A 68 3.45 7.40 14.85
N ASN A 69 3.12 8.58 15.36
CA ASN A 69 3.01 8.82 16.79
C ASN A 69 1.54 8.93 17.14
N ALA A 70 1.06 8.03 18.00
CA ALA A 70 -0.34 7.98 18.40
C ALA A 70 -0.46 7.61 19.88
N LEU A 71 -1.50 8.11 20.56
CA LEU A 71 -1.71 7.87 22.00
C LEU A 71 -0.50 8.23 22.88
N GLY A 72 0.32 9.21 22.47
CA GLY A 72 1.55 9.59 23.16
C GLY A 72 2.69 8.57 23.04
N ILE A 73 2.52 7.52 22.22
CA ILE A 73 3.53 6.50 21.93
C ILE A 73 4.14 6.84 20.57
N ALA A 74 5.47 6.88 20.52
CA ALA A 74 6.21 7.12 19.29
C ALA A 74 6.47 5.81 18.53
N GLY A 75 6.45 5.87 17.20
CA GLY A 75 6.90 4.75 16.35
C GLY A 75 5.90 3.60 16.23
N ILE A 76 4.60 3.85 16.33
CA ILE A 76 3.58 2.83 16.09
C ILE A 76 3.49 2.54 14.60
N GLU A 77 3.56 1.26 14.23
CA GLU A 77 3.32 0.82 12.88
C GLU A 77 1.82 0.62 12.62
N MET A 78 1.30 1.38 11.67
CA MET A 78 -0.10 1.34 11.26
C MET A 78 -0.21 0.98 9.78
N ALA A 79 -1.20 0.18 9.44
CA ALA A 79 -1.57 -0.13 8.08
C ALA A 79 -2.95 0.45 7.76
N ARG A 80 -3.06 1.17 6.65
CA ARG A 80 -4.35 1.48 6.05
C ARG A 80 -4.83 0.28 5.28
N VAL A 81 -6.03 -0.19 5.58
CA VAL A 81 -6.59 -1.42 5.02
C VAL A 81 -7.97 -1.20 4.43
N ARG A 82 -8.37 -2.08 3.50
CA ARG A 82 -9.75 -2.26 3.05
C ARG A 82 -10.19 -3.70 3.30
N VAL A 83 -11.34 -3.87 3.93
CA VAL A 83 -11.92 -5.20 4.22
C VAL A 83 -12.42 -5.85 2.92
N LEU A 84 -12.02 -7.10 2.68
CA LEU A 84 -12.33 -7.81 1.43
C LEU A 84 -13.56 -8.70 1.53
N GLU A 85 -13.92 -9.17 2.72
CA GLU A 85 -14.98 -10.15 2.93
C GLU A 85 -15.72 -9.95 4.26
N GLY A 86 -16.84 -10.66 4.42
CA GLY A 86 -17.64 -10.61 5.64
C GLY A 86 -18.59 -9.42 5.71
N LYS A 87 -19.14 -9.17 6.91
CA LYS A 87 -20.20 -8.16 7.11
C LYS A 87 -19.72 -6.73 6.84
N CYS A 88 -18.43 -6.48 7.01
CA CYS A 88 -17.82 -5.17 6.83
C CYS A 88 -17.05 -5.02 5.52
N GLN A 89 -17.32 -5.87 4.52
CA GLN A 89 -16.69 -5.78 3.21
C GLN A 89 -16.77 -4.37 2.64
N GLY A 90 -15.63 -3.88 2.14
CA GLY A 90 -15.48 -2.53 1.57
C GLY A 90 -15.16 -1.44 2.59
N ALA A 91 -15.29 -1.71 3.89
CA ALA A 91 -14.88 -0.75 4.92
C ALA A 91 -13.38 -0.47 4.84
N GLU A 92 -13.00 0.80 4.99
CA GLU A 92 -11.62 1.23 5.07
C GLU A 92 -11.30 1.83 6.43
N GLY A 93 -10.06 1.66 6.84
CA GLY A 93 -9.57 2.26 8.06
C GLY A 93 -8.12 1.88 8.32
N TRP A 94 -7.71 2.11 9.55
CA TRP A 94 -6.37 1.90 10.04
C TRP A 94 -6.35 0.77 11.06
N MET A 95 -5.29 -0.02 11.01
CA MET A 95 -5.09 -1.13 11.92
C MET A 95 -3.61 -1.22 12.28
N GLY A 96 -3.29 -1.50 13.54
CA GLY A 96 -1.92 -1.80 13.92
C GLY A 96 -1.42 -3.03 13.18
N THR A 97 -0.19 -3.00 12.65
CA THR A 97 0.37 -4.10 11.86
C THR A 97 0.46 -5.42 12.64
N GLN A 98 0.55 -5.36 13.97
CA GLN A 98 0.50 -6.53 14.85
C GLN A 98 -0.84 -7.29 14.81
N ASN A 99 -1.91 -6.67 14.32
CA ASN A 99 -3.23 -7.30 14.17
C ASN A 99 -3.44 -7.90 12.77
N LEU A 100 -2.39 -7.91 11.94
CA LEU A 100 -2.42 -8.37 10.55
C LEU A 100 -1.43 -9.51 10.34
N LEU A 101 -1.93 -10.67 9.95
CA LEU A 101 -1.09 -11.78 9.48
C LEU A 101 -0.99 -11.72 7.97
N ILE A 102 0.20 -11.39 7.46
CA ILE A 102 0.45 -11.30 6.03
C ILE A 102 0.30 -12.68 5.38
N SER A 103 -0.60 -12.78 4.41
CA SER A 103 -0.73 -13.96 3.58
C SER A 103 0.29 -13.85 2.45
N ARG A 104 1.39 -14.62 2.53
CA ARG A 104 2.29 -14.78 1.38
C ARG A 104 1.55 -15.60 0.32
N GLN A 105 1.31 -15.00 -0.84
CA GLN A 105 0.89 -15.73 -2.04
C GLN A 105 2.09 -16.44 -2.67
#